data_AF-A0A3D3MFS5-F1
#
_entry.id   AF-A0A3D3MFS5-F1
#
_cell.length_a   1.000
_cell.length_b   1.000
_cell.length_c   1.000
_cell.angle_alpha   90.00
_cell.angle_beta   90.00
_cell.angle_gamma   90.00
#
_symmetry.space_group_name_H-M   'P 1'
#
loop_
_entity.id
_entity.type
_entity.pdbx_description
1 polymer ?
#
loop_
_entity_poly.entity_id
_entity_poly.type
_entity_poly.pdbx_seq_one_letter_code
_entity_poly.pdbx_strand_id
1 'polypeptide(L)'
;MNALERSVEYLYETFSTYPLVPKMNGCPCCVSDTDKEKLHIKPLRDLEEHDLLRYVFKALTTWGNIEDFKHFLPRLFEILANGGFIAYTDTLLGKLEYGKFGMWPENEKAAVEAFLWQWWKNRIATQPYFDHEAFTGIYKITGDLDRMLECWETDFQKNGFRVLVDFIDHYYFDLIYDGKQFKDFKRDDLKKINSWIWKNKAHLEEGFFYFENRDAKLAEIISQALFTVEKNYKNLK
;
A
#
# COMPACT_ATOMS: atom_id res chain seq x y z
N MET A 1 -19.09 7.58 8.69
CA MET A 1 -18.18 6.55 8.18
C MET A 1 -17.73 6.92 6.77
N ASN A 2 -16.43 7.15 6.56
CA ASN A 2 -15.83 7.43 5.25
C ASN A 2 -15.70 6.14 4.41
N ALA A 3 -15.19 6.23 3.18
CA ALA A 3 -15.12 5.09 2.27
C ALA A 3 -14.10 4.01 2.71
N LEU A 4 -13.00 4.41 3.36
CA LEU A 4 -12.00 3.50 3.91
C LEU A 4 -12.52 2.77 5.15
N GLU A 5 -13.19 3.48 6.06
CA GLU A 5 -13.81 2.84 7.22
C GLU A 5 -14.90 1.84 6.78
N ARG A 6 -15.68 2.15 5.73
CA ARG A 6 -16.65 1.21 5.15
C ARG A 6 -15.98 -0.05 4.58
N SER A 7 -14.82 0.07 3.92
CA SER A 7 -14.13 -1.10 3.39
C SER A 7 -13.50 -1.95 4.49
N VAL A 8 -13.09 -1.35 5.61
CA VAL A 8 -12.69 -2.08 6.82
C VAL A 8 -13.87 -2.87 7.40
N GLU A 9 -15.05 -2.26 7.53
CA GLU A 9 -16.25 -2.98 7.99
C GLU A 9 -16.63 -4.15 7.07
N TYR A 10 -16.47 -3.97 5.75
CA TYR A 10 -16.70 -5.03 4.80
C TYR A 10 -15.73 -6.22 4.94
N LEU A 11 -14.46 -5.96 5.31
CA LEU A 11 -13.54 -7.03 5.70
C LEU A 11 -14.04 -7.78 6.94
N TYR A 12 -14.45 -7.05 7.98
CA TYR A 12 -14.94 -7.67 9.21
C TYR A 12 -16.17 -8.55 8.97
N GLU A 13 -17.12 -8.08 8.17
CA GLU A 13 -18.30 -8.86 7.78
C GLU A 13 -17.91 -10.11 6.97
N THR A 14 -17.03 -9.96 5.97
CA THR A 14 -16.66 -11.04 5.06
C THR A 14 -15.89 -12.15 5.78
N PHE A 15 -14.98 -11.79 6.69
CA PHE A 15 -14.12 -12.75 7.39
C PHE A 15 -14.65 -13.18 8.76
N SER A 16 -15.85 -12.73 9.18
CA SER A 16 -16.44 -13.16 10.46
C SER A 16 -16.76 -14.66 10.52
N THR A 17 -16.79 -15.34 9.37
CA THR A 17 -16.99 -16.79 9.28
C THR A 17 -15.81 -17.60 9.82
N TYR A 18 -14.64 -16.98 9.98
CA TYR A 18 -13.44 -17.62 10.50
C TYR A 18 -13.30 -17.36 12.01
N PRO A 19 -13.59 -18.34 12.88
CA PRO A 19 -13.51 -18.16 14.32
C PRO A 19 -12.06 -18.17 14.81
N LEU A 20 -11.83 -17.54 15.96
CA LEU A 20 -10.58 -17.71 16.69
C LEU A 20 -10.50 -19.14 17.24
N VAL A 21 -9.56 -19.93 16.78
CA VAL A 21 -9.33 -21.28 17.32
C VAL A 21 -8.75 -21.19 18.73
N PRO A 22 -9.12 -22.05 19.70
CA PRO A 22 -8.63 -21.95 21.08
C PRO A 22 -7.11 -22.05 21.24
N LYS A 23 -6.44 -22.71 20.28
CA LYS A 23 -4.99 -22.85 20.24
C LYS A 23 -4.50 -22.91 18.80
N MET A 24 -3.76 -21.89 18.40
CA MET A 24 -3.07 -21.91 17.10
C MET A 24 -1.78 -22.70 17.17
N ASN A 25 -1.53 -23.51 16.15
CA ASN A 25 -0.26 -24.21 15.99
C ASN A 25 0.86 -23.22 15.62
N GLY A 26 2.05 -23.40 16.18
CA GLY A 26 3.23 -22.63 15.77
C GLY A 26 4.54 -23.34 16.15
N CYS A 27 5.65 -23.05 15.45
CA CYS A 27 6.95 -23.63 15.78
C CYS A 27 7.33 -23.24 17.22
N PRO A 28 7.62 -24.19 18.11
CA PRO A 28 8.10 -23.89 19.46
C PRO A 28 9.36 -23.01 19.48
N CYS A 29 10.14 -23.08 18.40
CA CYS A 29 11.35 -22.30 18.18
C CYS A 29 11.10 -20.83 17.78
N CYS A 30 9.92 -20.51 17.24
CA CYS A 30 9.61 -19.22 16.62
C CYS A 30 8.56 -18.42 17.37
N VAL A 31 7.71 -19.09 18.14
CA VAL A 31 6.53 -18.50 18.79
C VAL A 31 6.43 -19.10 20.19
N SER A 32 6.54 -18.24 21.20
CA SER A 32 6.38 -18.64 22.60
C SER A 32 4.91 -18.87 22.94
N ASP A 33 4.63 -19.55 24.05
CA ASP A 33 3.26 -19.69 24.53
C ASP A 33 2.67 -18.34 24.98
N THR A 34 3.50 -17.42 25.48
CA THR A 34 3.09 -16.04 25.75
C THR A 34 2.67 -15.28 24.49
N ASP A 35 3.35 -15.49 23.36
CA ASP A 35 2.92 -14.90 22.09
C ASP A 35 1.52 -15.44 21.69
N LYS A 36 1.29 -16.74 21.88
CA LYS A 36 -0.01 -17.37 21.61
C LYS A 36 -1.11 -16.80 22.49
N GLU A 37 -0.88 -16.76 23.80
CA GLU A 37 -1.84 -16.26 24.78
C GLU A 37 -2.25 -14.82 24.48
N LYS A 38 -1.32 -13.94 24.09
CA LYS A 38 -1.60 -12.52 23.79
C LYS A 38 -2.75 -12.32 22.80
N LEU A 39 -2.86 -13.17 21.78
CA LEU A 39 -3.91 -13.07 20.77
C LEU A 39 -5.31 -13.48 21.28
N HIS A 40 -5.40 -14.06 22.48
CA HIS A 40 -6.65 -14.49 23.12
C HIS A 40 -7.10 -13.59 24.27
N ILE A 41 -6.28 -12.62 24.69
CA ILE A 41 -6.58 -11.79 25.88
C ILE A 41 -7.64 -10.72 25.59
N LYS A 42 -7.77 -10.29 24.34
CA LYS A 42 -8.67 -9.22 23.93
C LYS A 42 -9.57 -9.67 22.77
N PRO A 43 -10.79 -9.11 22.65
CA PRO A 43 -11.56 -9.21 21.41
C PRO A 43 -10.74 -8.76 20.20
N LEU A 44 -11.03 -9.32 19.02
CA LEU A 44 -10.27 -9.05 17.79
C LEU A 44 -10.11 -7.55 17.48
N ARG A 45 -11.16 -6.75 17.71
CA ARG A 45 -11.15 -5.29 17.48
C ARG A 45 -10.34 -4.50 18.51
N ASP A 46 -10.01 -5.11 19.64
CA ASP A 46 -9.27 -4.47 20.73
C ASP A 46 -7.78 -4.83 20.69
N LEU A 47 -7.35 -5.75 19.81
CA LEU A 47 -5.93 -6.10 19.64
C LEU A 47 -5.15 -4.94 19.05
N GLU A 48 -4.03 -4.57 19.65
CA GLU A 48 -3.21 -3.44 19.16
C GLU A 48 -2.08 -3.92 18.26
N GLU A 49 -1.38 -2.98 17.61
CA GLU A 49 -0.25 -3.30 16.73
C GLU A 49 0.78 -4.21 17.41
N HIS A 50 1.14 -3.91 18.66
CA HIS A 50 2.13 -4.68 19.42
C HIS A 50 1.67 -6.10 19.78
N ASP A 51 0.36 -6.33 19.87
CA ASP A 51 -0.22 -7.66 20.09
C ASP A 51 -0.06 -8.53 18.84
N LEU A 52 -0.25 -7.91 17.66
CA LEU A 52 -0.27 -8.59 16.36
C LEU A 52 1.09 -8.58 15.64
N LEU A 53 2.05 -7.77 16.08
CA LEU A 53 3.32 -7.60 15.37
C LEU A 53 4.06 -8.92 15.17
N ARG A 54 4.18 -9.75 16.22
CA ARG A 54 4.80 -11.08 16.10
C ARG A 54 4.03 -11.96 15.11
N TYR A 55 2.70 -11.88 15.14
CA TYR A 55 1.85 -12.64 14.24
C TYR A 55 2.08 -12.24 12.78
N VAL A 56 2.16 -10.95 12.46
CA VAL A 56 2.47 -10.45 11.10
C VAL A 56 3.70 -11.12 10.50
N PHE A 57 4.79 -11.28 11.26
CA PHE A 57 5.99 -11.95 10.74
C PHE A 57 5.81 -13.45 10.54
N LYS A 58 5.08 -14.11 11.44
CA LYS A 58 5.06 -15.57 11.56
C LYS A 58 3.84 -16.23 10.92
N ALA A 59 2.81 -15.46 10.61
CA ALA A 59 1.58 -15.91 9.98
C ALA A 59 1.90 -16.74 8.73
N LEU A 60 1.22 -17.88 8.63
CA LEU A 60 1.29 -18.87 7.55
C LEU A 60 2.62 -19.62 7.41
N THR A 61 3.73 -19.11 7.96
CA THR A 61 5.04 -19.77 7.85
C THR A 61 5.31 -20.67 9.04
N THR A 62 5.18 -20.12 10.24
CA THR A 62 5.56 -20.78 11.50
C THR A 62 4.52 -20.56 12.59
N TRP A 63 3.41 -19.90 12.27
CA TRP A 63 2.30 -19.67 13.18
C TRP A 63 0.98 -19.58 12.42
N GLY A 64 0.04 -20.46 12.78
CA GLY A 64 -1.31 -20.50 12.22
C GLY A 64 -1.38 -21.03 10.79
N ASN A 65 -2.61 -21.25 10.33
CA ASN A 65 -2.95 -21.65 8.98
C ASN A 65 -3.68 -20.50 8.24
N ILE A 66 -4.25 -20.82 7.07
CA ILE A 66 -4.96 -19.84 6.24
C ILE A 66 -6.24 -19.29 6.89
N GLU A 67 -6.97 -20.12 7.64
CA GLU A 67 -8.19 -19.71 8.34
C GLU A 67 -7.85 -18.79 9.52
N ASP A 68 -6.78 -19.10 10.26
CA ASP A 68 -6.25 -18.23 11.31
C ASP A 68 -5.86 -16.85 10.75
N PHE A 69 -5.16 -16.83 9.60
CA PHE A 69 -4.77 -15.57 8.97
C PHE A 69 -5.98 -14.75 8.55
N LYS A 70 -6.99 -15.40 7.96
CA LYS A 70 -8.26 -14.77 7.59
C LYS A 70 -9.03 -14.24 8.79
N HIS A 71 -8.98 -14.89 9.95
CA HIS A 71 -9.56 -14.38 11.19
C HIS A 71 -8.95 -13.02 11.59
N PHE A 72 -7.62 -12.89 11.54
CA PHE A 72 -6.93 -11.65 11.94
C PHE A 72 -6.86 -10.59 10.84
N LEU A 73 -7.08 -10.95 9.58
CA LEU A 73 -6.91 -10.06 8.43
C LEU A 73 -7.67 -8.73 8.55
N PRO A 74 -8.95 -8.68 8.96
CA PRO A 74 -9.66 -7.41 9.11
C PRO A 74 -8.98 -6.47 10.10
N ARG A 75 -8.47 -7.00 11.22
CA ARG A 75 -7.79 -6.19 12.24
C ARG A 75 -6.41 -5.73 11.77
N LEU A 76 -5.66 -6.59 11.10
CA LEU A 76 -4.36 -6.21 10.52
C LEU A 76 -4.51 -5.04 9.54
N PHE A 77 -5.56 -5.06 8.72
CA PHE A 77 -5.83 -4.04 7.71
C PHE A 77 -6.44 -2.76 8.32
N GLU A 78 -7.25 -2.88 9.37
CA GLU A 78 -7.71 -1.72 10.14
C GLU A 78 -6.52 -0.97 10.78
N ILE A 79 -5.58 -1.69 11.40
CA ILE A 79 -4.37 -1.09 11.98
C ILE A 79 -3.53 -0.42 10.89
N LEU A 80 -3.35 -1.09 9.74
CA LEU A 80 -2.63 -0.54 8.58
C LEU A 80 -3.28 0.74 8.04
N ALA A 81 -4.61 0.77 7.95
CA ALA A 81 -5.36 1.96 7.52
C ALA A 81 -5.19 3.15 8.47
N ASN A 82 -4.98 2.88 9.76
CA ASN A 82 -4.73 3.89 10.78
C ASN A 82 -3.25 4.25 10.95
N GLY A 83 -2.37 3.78 10.05
CA GLY A 83 -0.95 4.11 10.05
C GLY A 83 -0.07 3.23 10.95
N GLY A 84 -0.59 2.09 11.42
CA GLY A 84 0.24 1.05 12.03
C GLY A 84 0.96 0.19 10.98
N PHE A 85 1.93 -0.61 11.41
CA PHE A 85 2.72 -1.50 10.56
C PHE A 85 3.46 -0.83 9.38
N ILE A 86 3.65 0.50 9.37
CA ILE A 86 4.25 1.20 8.21
C ILE A 86 5.58 0.56 7.78
N ALA A 87 6.46 0.26 8.75
CA ALA A 87 7.76 -0.38 8.52
C ALA A 87 7.69 -1.86 8.10
N TYR A 88 6.49 -2.45 8.10
CA TYR A 88 6.22 -3.86 7.82
C TYR A 88 5.09 -4.05 6.81
N THR A 89 4.77 -3.00 6.05
CA THR A 89 3.72 -3.00 5.03
C THR A 89 3.98 -4.10 3.99
N ASP A 90 5.23 -4.21 3.53
CA ASP A 90 5.70 -5.24 2.60
C ASP A 90 5.46 -6.65 3.14
N THR A 91 5.76 -6.85 4.43
CA THR A 91 5.66 -8.12 5.13
C THR A 91 4.20 -8.53 5.27
N LEU A 92 3.33 -7.59 5.64
CA LEU A 92 1.90 -7.83 5.79
C LEU A 92 1.24 -8.12 4.43
N LEU A 93 1.47 -7.29 3.42
CA LEU A 93 0.92 -7.51 2.08
C LEU A 93 1.45 -8.79 1.44
N GLY A 94 2.72 -9.13 1.66
CA GLY A 94 3.33 -10.39 1.23
C GLY A 94 2.66 -11.65 1.81
N LYS A 95 1.93 -11.54 2.95
CA LYS A 95 1.15 -12.67 3.47
C LYS A 95 -0.04 -13.03 2.58
N LEU A 96 -0.60 -12.09 1.82
CA LEU A 96 -1.65 -12.40 0.85
C LEU A 96 -1.11 -13.31 -0.26
N GLU A 97 0.09 -13.03 -0.77
CA GLU A 97 0.74 -13.88 -1.76
C GLU A 97 1.05 -15.27 -1.18
N TYR A 98 1.64 -15.33 0.01
CA TYR A 98 1.93 -16.60 0.69
C TYR A 98 0.66 -17.43 0.94
N GLY A 99 -0.45 -16.75 1.27
CA GLY A 99 -1.78 -17.33 1.45
C GLY A 99 -2.50 -17.69 0.15
N LYS A 100 -1.86 -17.52 -1.02
CA LYS A 100 -2.43 -17.77 -2.35
C LYS A 100 -3.72 -16.98 -2.59
N PHE A 101 -3.71 -15.68 -2.30
CA PHE A 101 -4.87 -14.77 -2.43
C PHE A 101 -5.67 -14.94 -3.74
N GLY A 102 -4.98 -15.13 -4.88
CA GLY A 102 -5.65 -15.34 -6.17
C GLY A 102 -6.56 -16.59 -6.26
N MET A 103 -6.45 -17.52 -5.31
CA MET A 103 -7.29 -18.73 -5.21
C MET A 103 -8.41 -18.60 -4.18
N TRP A 104 -8.55 -17.46 -3.49
CA TRP A 104 -9.59 -17.28 -2.48
C TRP A 104 -10.98 -17.16 -3.12
N PRO A 105 -12.05 -17.43 -2.35
CA PRO A 105 -13.42 -17.13 -2.75
C PRO A 105 -13.60 -15.69 -3.24
N GLU A 106 -14.48 -15.51 -4.23
CA GLU A 106 -14.65 -14.21 -4.90
C GLU A 106 -15.09 -13.10 -3.96
N ASN A 107 -15.98 -13.41 -3.00
CA ASN A 107 -16.42 -12.45 -1.98
C ASN A 107 -15.26 -11.97 -1.09
N GLU A 108 -14.33 -12.87 -0.73
CA GLU A 108 -13.16 -12.52 0.07
C GLU A 108 -12.16 -11.68 -0.71
N LYS A 109 -11.91 -12.02 -1.98
CA LYS A 109 -11.06 -11.21 -2.86
C LYS A 109 -11.65 -9.82 -3.03
N ALA A 110 -12.95 -9.72 -3.29
CA ALA A 110 -13.64 -8.44 -3.43
C ALA A 110 -13.53 -7.57 -2.17
N ALA A 111 -13.59 -8.16 -0.97
CA ALA A 111 -13.43 -7.43 0.29
C ALA A 111 -12.01 -6.88 0.47
N VAL A 112 -10.99 -7.71 0.21
CA VAL A 112 -9.58 -7.30 0.25
C VAL A 112 -9.29 -6.20 -0.78
N GLU A 113 -9.71 -6.39 -2.03
CA GLU A 113 -9.51 -5.40 -3.09
C GLU A 113 -10.23 -4.08 -2.77
N ALA A 114 -11.49 -4.14 -2.31
CA ALA A 114 -12.23 -2.95 -1.90
C ALA A 114 -11.46 -2.16 -0.83
N PHE A 115 -10.85 -2.85 0.14
CA PHE A 115 -9.96 -2.21 1.11
C PHE A 115 -8.73 -1.58 0.46
N LEU A 116 -7.96 -2.35 -0.32
CA LEU A 116 -6.71 -1.89 -0.93
C LEU A 116 -6.92 -0.63 -1.78
N TRP A 117 -8.03 -0.54 -2.52
CA TRP A 117 -8.34 0.63 -3.33
C TRP A 117 -8.71 1.87 -2.52
N GLN A 118 -9.48 1.71 -1.44
CA GLN A 118 -9.78 2.85 -0.55
C GLN A 118 -8.55 3.27 0.25
N TRP A 119 -7.70 2.32 0.62
CA TRP A 119 -6.46 2.57 1.30
C TRP A 119 -5.48 3.33 0.39
N TRP A 120 -5.28 2.89 -0.85
CA TRP A 120 -4.46 3.61 -1.84
C TRP A 120 -4.92 5.06 -2.03
N LYS A 121 -6.23 5.27 -2.27
CA LYS A 121 -6.81 6.62 -2.40
C LYS A 121 -6.56 7.47 -1.17
N ASN A 122 -6.72 6.89 0.02
CA ASN A 122 -6.46 7.59 1.27
C ASN A 122 -4.97 7.96 1.43
N ARG A 123 -4.05 7.06 1.09
CA ARG A 123 -2.60 7.33 1.14
C ARG A 123 -2.25 8.51 0.21
N ILE A 124 -2.69 8.48 -1.04
CA ILE A 124 -2.47 9.59 -1.99
C ILE A 124 -3.10 10.91 -1.50
N ALA A 125 -4.27 10.85 -0.87
CA ALA A 125 -4.98 12.06 -0.41
C ALA A 125 -4.42 12.67 0.88
N THR A 126 -3.65 11.93 1.68
CA THR A 126 -3.28 12.34 3.05
C THR A 126 -1.79 12.31 3.36
N GLN A 127 -1.00 11.47 2.68
CA GLN A 127 0.43 11.35 2.98
C GLN A 127 1.24 12.44 2.27
N PRO A 128 2.29 12.99 2.92
CA PRO A 128 3.11 14.02 2.30
C PRO A 128 4.18 13.46 1.35
N TYR A 129 4.26 12.13 1.17
CA TYR A 129 5.27 11.44 0.38
C TYR A 129 4.66 10.26 -0.39
N PHE A 130 5.38 9.77 -1.41
CA PHE A 130 5.03 8.57 -2.17
C PHE A 130 5.31 7.30 -1.38
N ASP A 131 4.23 6.58 -1.08
CA ASP A 131 4.31 5.29 -0.40
C ASP A 131 4.64 4.17 -1.40
N HIS A 132 5.93 3.96 -1.60
CA HIS A 132 6.45 2.93 -2.50
C HIS A 132 6.04 1.51 -2.08
N GLU A 133 6.03 1.21 -0.78
CA GLU A 133 5.65 -0.13 -0.28
C GLU A 133 4.17 -0.42 -0.54
N ALA A 134 3.28 0.55 -0.31
CA ALA A 134 1.87 0.42 -0.67
C ALA A 134 1.70 0.28 -2.19
N PHE A 135 2.38 1.10 -2.98
CA PHE A 135 2.27 1.06 -4.45
C PHE A 135 2.70 -0.29 -5.01
N THR A 136 3.89 -0.77 -4.64
CA THR A 136 4.39 -2.06 -5.14
C THR A 136 3.60 -3.25 -4.60
N GLY A 137 3.21 -3.23 -3.33
CA GLY A 137 2.40 -4.28 -2.71
C GLY A 137 1.03 -4.43 -3.37
N ILE A 138 0.32 -3.32 -3.59
CA ILE A 138 -0.98 -3.35 -4.27
C ILE A 138 -0.85 -3.84 -5.71
N TYR A 139 0.17 -3.39 -6.44
CA TYR A 139 0.42 -3.87 -7.81
C TYR A 139 0.67 -5.38 -7.84
N LYS A 140 1.46 -5.93 -6.90
CA LYS A 140 1.70 -7.39 -6.83
C LYS A 140 0.42 -8.18 -6.60
N ILE A 141 -0.47 -7.67 -5.76
CA ILE A 141 -1.72 -8.35 -5.39
C ILE A 141 -2.73 -8.31 -6.53
N THR A 142 -2.85 -7.16 -7.20
CA THR A 142 -3.96 -6.87 -8.12
C THR A 142 -3.57 -6.88 -9.59
N GLY A 143 -2.32 -6.55 -9.91
CA GLY A 143 -1.83 -6.33 -11.27
C GLY A 143 -2.48 -5.15 -12.01
N ASP A 144 -3.32 -4.36 -11.34
CA ASP A 144 -4.17 -3.34 -11.98
C ASP A 144 -3.54 -1.94 -11.85
N LEU A 145 -2.45 -1.73 -12.60
CA LEU A 145 -1.77 -0.43 -12.64
C LEU A 145 -2.68 0.69 -13.14
N ASP A 146 -3.53 0.42 -14.13
CA ASP A 146 -4.37 1.45 -14.74
C ASP A 146 -5.29 2.07 -13.68
N ARG A 147 -5.94 1.24 -12.85
CA ARG A 147 -6.75 1.71 -11.72
C ARG A 147 -5.95 2.46 -10.66
N MET A 148 -4.71 2.03 -10.38
CA MET A 148 -3.85 2.74 -9.43
C MET A 148 -3.56 4.18 -9.87
N LEU A 149 -3.26 4.36 -11.17
CA LEU A 149 -2.98 5.66 -11.77
C LEU A 149 -4.24 6.53 -11.91
N GLU A 150 -5.39 5.93 -12.23
CA GLU A 150 -6.69 6.62 -12.28
C GLU A 150 -7.13 7.17 -10.92
N CYS A 151 -6.77 6.49 -9.84
CA CYS A 151 -7.08 6.93 -8.47
C CYS A 151 -6.15 8.05 -7.97
N TRP A 152 -5.08 8.37 -8.71
CA TRP A 152 -4.07 9.35 -8.31
C TRP A 152 -4.41 10.73 -8.88
N GLU A 153 -5.11 11.53 -8.09
CA GLU A 153 -5.48 12.91 -8.42
C GLU A 153 -4.25 13.83 -8.37
N THR A 154 -3.77 14.29 -9.53
CA THR A 154 -2.52 15.04 -9.70
C THR A 154 -2.71 16.55 -9.88
N ASP A 155 -3.94 17.06 -9.77
CA ASP A 155 -4.21 18.50 -9.78
C ASP A 155 -3.40 19.20 -8.68
N PHE A 156 -2.76 20.33 -9.00
CA PHE A 156 -1.81 20.99 -8.10
C PHE A 156 -2.42 21.52 -6.79
N GLN A 157 -3.75 21.58 -6.69
CA GLN A 157 -4.49 21.95 -5.48
C GLN A 157 -4.81 20.75 -4.59
N LYS A 158 -4.53 19.52 -5.06
CA LYS A 158 -4.80 18.27 -4.37
C LYS A 158 -3.50 17.68 -3.82
N ASN A 159 -3.61 16.90 -2.75
CA ASN A 159 -2.43 16.30 -2.11
C ASN A 159 -1.68 15.34 -3.04
N GLY A 160 -2.38 14.64 -3.94
CA GLY A 160 -1.75 13.71 -4.88
C GLY A 160 -0.74 14.36 -5.81
N PHE A 161 -0.82 15.67 -6.06
CA PHE A 161 0.24 16.42 -6.74
C PHE A 161 1.56 16.42 -5.96
N ARG A 162 1.51 16.64 -4.64
CA ARG A 162 2.71 16.59 -3.79
C ARG A 162 3.32 15.19 -3.80
N VAL A 163 2.48 14.17 -3.76
CA VAL A 163 2.90 12.78 -3.86
C VAL A 163 3.53 12.49 -5.23
N LEU A 164 3.01 13.06 -6.32
CA LEU A 164 3.60 12.95 -7.66
C LEU A 164 4.98 13.61 -7.72
N VAL A 165 5.12 14.80 -7.16
CA VAL A 165 6.40 15.52 -7.10
C VAL A 165 7.43 14.69 -6.31
N ASP A 166 7.03 14.16 -5.15
CA ASP A 166 7.88 13.30 -4.32
C ASP A 166 8.27 11.99 -5.03
N PHE A 167 7.34 11.37 -5.76
CA PHE A 167 7.61 10.22 -6.63
C PHE A 167 8.70 10.56 -7.65
N ILE A 168 8.59 11.70 -8.32
CA ILE A 168 9.53 12.09 -9.36
C ILE A 168 10.92 12.33 -8.76
N ASP A 169 10.98 13.05 -7.65
CA ASP A 169 12.22 13.43 -6.98
C ASP A 169 13.03 12.21 -6.51
N HIS A 170 12.35 11.21 -5.94
CA HIS A 170 13.03 10.08 -5.29
C HIS A 170 13.07 8.79 -6.12
N TYR A 171 12.12 8.57 -7.04
CA TYR A 171 11.91 7.26 -7.67
C TYR A 171 12.00 7.26 -9.20
N TYR A 172 11.85 8.41 -9.87
CA TYR A 172 11.77 8.43 -11.34
C TYR A 172 13.06 7.96 -12.01
N PHE A 173 14.23 8.30 -11.46
CA PHE A 173 15.51 7.82 -12.02
C PHE A 173 15.67 6.30 -11.90
N ASP A 174 15.27 5.70 -10.77
CA ASP A 174 15.23 4.24 -10.65
C ASP A 174 14.29 3.67 -11.72
N LEU A 175 13.07 4.21 -11.84
CA LEU A 175 12.07 3.75 -12.80
C LEU A 175 12.58 3.71 -14.25
N ILE A 176 13.34 4.71 -14.69
CA ILE A 176 13.78 4.80 -16.10
C ILE A 176 15.12 4.11 -16.41
N TYR A 177 15.96 3.86 -15.42
CA TYR A 177 17.32 3.33 -15.64
C TYR A 177 17.58 1.97 -14.98
N ASP A 178 17.27 1.82 -13.70
CA ASP A 178 17.72 0.68 -12.88
C ASP A 178 16.58 -0.33 -12.64
N GLY A 179 15.38 0.19 -12.40
CA GLY A 179 14.16 -0.57 -12.13
C GLY A 179 14.27 -1.44 -10.88
N LYS A 180 15.21 -1.18 -9.97
CA LYS A 180 15.44 -2.04 -8.80
C LYS A 180 14.27 -1.93 -7.81
N GLN A 181 13.79 -0.72 -7.59
CA GLN A 181 12.65 -0.47 -6.71
C GLN A 181 11.35 -0.91 -7.36
N PHE A 182 11.31 -1.06 -8.70
CA PHE A 182 10.15 -1.52 -9.44
C PHE A 182 10.35 -2.89 -10.10
N LYS A 183 11.22 -3.74 -9.53
CA LYS A 183 11.62 -5.04 -10.11
C LYS A 183 10.45 -5.99 -10.43
N ASP A 184 9.35 -5.83 -9.70
CA ASP A 184 8.16 -6.68 -9.82
C ASP A 184 7.21 -6.19 -10.92
N PHE A 185 7.43 -4.98 -11.46
CA PHE A 185 6.63 -4.39 -12.54
C PHE A 185 7.07 -4.92 -13.90
N LYS A 186 6.09 -5.18 -14.75
CA LYS A 186 6.34 -5.49 -16.16
C LYS A 186 6.90 -4.24 -16.85
N ARG A 187 7.80 -4.43 -17.82
CA ARG A 187 8.38 -3.33 -18.60
C ARG A 187 7.34 -2.42 -19.24
N ASP A 188 6.24 -2.98 -19.75
CA ASP A 188 5.17 -2.19 -20.36
C ASP A 188 4.40 -1.36 -19.32
N ASP A 189 4.31 -1.84 -18.08
CA ASP A 189 3.73 -1.08 -16.96
C ASP A 189 4.66 0.08 -16.55
N LEU A 190 5.98 -0.12 -16.54
CA LEU A 190 6.94 0.99 -16.36
C LEU A 190 6.80 2.06 -17.45
N LYS A 191 6.59 1.65 -18.71
CA LYS A 191 6.31 2.57 -19.82
C LYS A 191 5.01 3.31 -19.63
N LYS A 192 3.97 2.64 -19.11
CA LYS A 192 2.70 3.30 -18.77
C LYS A 192 2.88 4.34 -17.68
N ILE A 193 3.62 4.04 -16.61
CA ILE A 193 3.92 5.01 -15.54
C ILE A 193 4.66 6.21 -16.10
N ASN A 194 5.74 5.99 -16.87
CA ASN A 194 6.51 7.07 -17.49
C ASN A 194 5.64 7.94 -18.43
N SER A 195 4.78 7.30 -19.24
CA SER A 195 3.82 8.00 -20.11
C SER A 195 2.77 8.79 -19.33
N TRP A 196 2.32 8.26 -18.19
CA TRP A 196 1.36 8.93 -17.31
C TRP A 196 2.00 10.15 -16.63
N ILE A 197 3.24 10.05 -16.13
CA ILE A 197 3.99 11.19 -15.59
C ILE A 197 4.13 12.29 -16.65
N TRP A 198 4.51 11.92 -17.87
CA TRP A 198 4.62 12.87 -18.98
C TRP A 198 3.31 13.60 -19.29
N LYS A 199 2.19 12.86 -19.32
CA LYS A 199 0.85 13.45 -19.54
C LYS A 199 0.47 14.45 -18.44
N ASN A 200 0.96 14.23 -17.21
CA ASN A 200 0.69 15.10 -16.07
C ASN A 200 1.73 16.24 -15.90
N LYS A 201 2.68 16.41 -16.82
CA LYS A 201 3.71 17.47 -16.72
C LYS A 201 3.11 18.88 -16.66
N ALA A 202 1.96 19.10 -17.29
CA ALA A 202 1.26 20.39 -17.26
C ALA A 202 0.90 20.80 -15.82
N HIS A 203 0.53 19.84 -14.95
CA HIS A 203 0.26 20.14 -13.55
C HIS A 203 1.54 20.55 -12.80
N LEU A 204 2.72 20.06 -13.19
CA LEU A 204 4.01 20.50 -12.61
C LEU A 204 4.29 21.95 -13.01
N GLU A 205 4.07 22.32 -14.28
CA GLU A 205 4.22 23.70 -14.77
C GLU A 205 3.26 24.65 -14.03
N GLU A 206 1.97 24.31 -13.97
CA GLU A 206 0.96 25.10 -13.25
C GLU A 206 1.25 25.18 -11.75
N GLY A 207 1.64 24.05 -11.15
CA GLY A 207 2.02 23.96 -9.75
C GLY A 207 3.22 24.84 -9.41
N PHE A 208 4.24 24.90 -10.27
CA PHE A 208 5.39 25.78 -10.08
C PHE A 208 4.95 27.24 -9.96
N PHE A 209 4.20 27.78 -10.94
CA PHE A 209 3.72 29.15 -10.90
C PHE A 209 2.77 29.42 -9.73
N TYR A 210 2.01 28.41 -9.32
CA TYR A 210 1.18 28.53 -8.13
C TYR A 210 2.03 28.64 -6.85
N PHE A 211 3.11 27.85 -6.71
CA PHE A 211 3.87 27.81 -5.46
C PHE A 211 5.06 28.77 -5.41
N GLU A 212 5.55 29.35 -6.52
CA GLU A 212 6.77 30.18 -6.55
C GLU A 212 6.77 31.34 -5.54
N ASN A 213 5.60 31.94 -5.28
CA ASN A 213 5.42 33.04 -4.33
C ASN A 213 4.73 32.61 -3.02
N ARG A 214 4.43 31.32 -2.84
CA ARG A 214 3.68 30.77 -1.68
C ARG A 214 4.51 29.81 -0.84
N ASP A 215 5.36 29.03 -1.48
CA ASP A 215 6.23 28.02 -0.88
C ASP A 215 7.46 27.82 -1.79
N ALA A 216 8.49 28.65 -1.58
CA ALA A 216 9.68 28.67 -2.42
C ALA A 216 10.42 27.32 -2.43
N LYS A 217 10.42 26.60 -1.30
CA LYS A 217 11.07 25.29 -1.20
C LYS A 217 10.34 24.26 -2.07
N LEU A 218 9.01 24.22 -1.98
CA LEU A 218 8.24 23.33 -2.83
C LEU A 218 8.35 23.69 -4.32
N ALA A 219 8.31 24.99 -4.65
CA ALA A 219 8.46 25.45 -6.03
C ALA A 219 9.80 25.02 -6.64
N GLU A 220 10.88 25.05 -5.87
CA GLU A 220 12.19 24.54 -6.30
C GLU A 220 12.14 23.04 -6.63
N ILE A 221 11.53 22.22 -5.74
CA ILE A 221 11.39 20.78 -5.98
C ILE A 221 10.53 20.51 -7.22
N ILE A 222 9.42 21.24 -7.40
CA ILE A 222 8.56 21.12 -8.60
C ILE A 222 9.36 21.44 -9.86
N SER A 223 10.16 22.51 -9.84
CA SER A 223 11.00 22.89 -10.99
C SER A 223 12.02 21.80 -11.31
N GLN A 224 12.64 21.19 -10.31
CA GLN A 224 13.58 20.08 -10.48
C GLN A 224 12.89 18.82 -11.03
N ALA A 225 11.70 18.50 -10.51
CA ALA A 225 10.88 17.38 -10.99
C ALA A 225 10.48 17.58 -12.46
N LEU A 226 9.99 18.77 -12.84
CA LEU A 226 9.64 19.11 -14.21
C LEU A 226 10.84 18.96 -15.14
N PHE A 227 11.98 19.58 -14.80
CA PHE A 227 13.21 19.47 -15.59
C PHE A 227 13.65 18.01 -15.76
N THR A 228 13.55 17.22 -14.69
CA THR A 228 13.90 15.79 -14.67
C THR A 228 13.03 14.99 -15.64
N VAL A 229 11.72 15.21 -15.63
CA VAL A 229 10.77 14.56 -16.57
C VAL A 229 11.09 14.96 -18.00
N GLU A 230 11.24 16.26 -18.28
CA GLU A 230 11.46 16.78 -19.63
C GLU A 230 12.74 16.27 -20.28
N LYS A 231 13.82 16.21 -19.49
CA LYS A 231 15.11 15.75 -19.98
C LYS A 231 15.18 14.24 -20.20
N ASN A 232 14.41 13.46 -19.45
CA ASN A 232 14.60 12.01 -19.38
C ASN A 232 13.42 11.16 -19.86
N TYR A 233 12.28 11.74 -20.24
CA TYR A 233 11.10 10.98 -20.68
C TYR A 233 11.39 9.92 -21.75
N LYS A 234 12.30 10.21 -22.68
CA LYS A 234 12.69 9.29 -23.77
C LYS A 234 13.72 8.23 -23.35
N ASN A 235 14.21 8.27 -22.11
CA ASN A 235 15.35 7.45 -21.66
C ASN A 235 14.93 6.09 -21.11
N LEU A 236 13.63 5.88 -20.86
CA LEU A 236 13.12 4.55 -20.50
C LEU A 236 13.35 3.60 -21.68
N LYS A 237 14.36 2.74 -21.55
CA LYS A 237 14.76 1.77 -22.58
C LYS A 237 13.77 0.63 -22.66
#